data_AF-A0A960JVI8-F1
#
_entry.id   AF-A0A960JVI8-F1
#
_cell.length_a   1.000
_cell.length_b   1.000
_cell.length_c   1.000
_cell.angle_alpha   90.00
_cell.angle_beta   90.00
_cell.angle_gamma   90.00
#
_symmetry.space_group_name_H-M   'P 1'
#
loop_
_entity.id
_entity.type
_entity.pdbx_description
1 polymer ?
#
loop_
_entity_poly.entity_id
_entity_poly.type
_entity_poly.pdbx_seq_one_letter_code
_entity_poly.pdbx_strand_id
1 'polypeptide(L)' 'MSDLAVIAEMARPGDSIRACRTDLGWTQAELAERSGVSQADISRIENGQLDARWSTIHRLSEAL' A
#
# COMPACT_ATOMS: atom_id res chain seq x y z
N MET A 1 -25.63 -10.77 11.69
CA MET A 1 -24.99 -9.56 11.15
C MET A 1 -23.79 -10.06 10.38
N SER A 2 -23.82 -9.87 9.07
CA SER A 2 -23.04 -10.62 8.07
C SER A 2 -21.54 -10.38 8.14
N ASP A 3 -20.77 -11.47 8.06
CA ASP A 3 -19.30 -11.56 7.93
C ASP A 3 -18.70 -10.80 6.72
N LEU A 4 -19.51 -10.14 5.90
CA LEU A 4 -19.04 -9.35 4.76
C LEU A 4 -18.15 -8.17 5.19
N ALA A 5 -18.41 -7.61 6.37
CA ALA A 5 -17.56 -6.57 6.97
C ALA A 5 -16.19 -7.13 7.36
N VAL A 6 -16.13 -8.36 7.87
CA VAL A 6 -14.87 -9.03 8.25
C VAL A 6 -13.99 -9.27 7.02
N ILE A 7 -14.59 -9.63 5.89
CA ILE A 7 -13.87 -9.77 4.61
C ILE A 7 -13.33 -8.41 4.13
N ALA A 8 -14.10 -7.33 4.32
CA ALA A 8 -13.66 -5.96 4.00
C ALA A 8 -12.59 -5.41 4.98
N GLU A 9 -12.52 -5.98 6.18
CA GLU A 9 -11.63 -5.57 7.27
C GLU A 9 -10.31 -6.37 7.30
N MET A 10 -10.16 -7.39 6.44
CA MET A 10 -8.84 -7.92 6.08
C MET A 10 -7.97 -6.73 5.65
N ALA A 11 -6.88 -6.49 6.40
CA ALA A 11 -6.09 -5.26 6.34
C ALA A 11 -5.99 -4.69 4.92
N ARG A 12 -6.44 -3.43 4.74
CA ARG A 12 -6.37 -2.77 3.44
C ARG A 12 -4.90 -2.79 2.98
N PRO A 13 -4.59 -3.23 1.76
CA PRO A 13 -3.20 -3.36 1.31
C PRO A 13 -2.36 -2.10 1.52
N GLY A 14 -2.98 -0.92 1.41
CA GLY A 14 -2.33 0.36 1.68
C GLY A 14 -1.87 0.57 3.14
N ASP A 15 -2.62 0.07 4.12
CA ASP A 15 -2.24 0.16 5.53
C ASP A 15 -1.03 -0.72 5.83
N SER A 16 -1.01 -1.95 5.27
CA SER A 16 0.14 -2.86 5.38
C SER A 16 1.39 -2.29 4.71
N ILE A 17 1.24 -1.70 3.51
CA ILE A 17 2.35 -1.04 2.80
C ILE A 17 2.91 0.12 3.64
N ARG A 18 2.03 0.98 4.19
CA ARG A 18 2.45 2.08 5.07
C ARG A 18 3.23 1.57 6.27
N ALA A 19 2.70 0.56 6.96
CA ALA A 19 3.31 0.00 8.16
C ALA A 19 4.73 -0.53 7.88
N CYS A 20 4.89 -1.40 6.88
CA CYS A 20 6.21 -1.93 6.49
C CYS A 20 7.17 -0.80 6.11
N ARG A 21 6.72 0.18 5.32
CA ARG A 21 7.55 1.32 4.91
C ARG A 21 8.04 2.12 6.12
N THR A 22 7.16 2.40 7.08
CA THR A 22 7.52 3.17 8.28
C THR A 22 8.41 2.40 9.23
N ASP A 23 8.25 1.09 9.35
CA ASP A 23 9.11 0.22 10.16
C ASP A 23 10.54 0.17 9.63
N LEU A 24 10.70 0.29 8.31
CA LEU A 24 11.99 0.45 7.63
C LEU A 24 12.56 1.88 7.69
N GLY A 25 11.81 2.83 8.27
CA GLY A 25 12.19 4.25 8.35
C GLY A 25 12.13 4.98 7.01
N TRP A 26 11.46 4.43 6.00
CA TRP A 26 11.42 5.01 4.67
C TRP A 26 10.30 6.04 4.50
N THR A 27 10.56 7.04 3.69
CA THR A 27 9.58 7.97 3.12
C THR A 27 8.86 7.35 1.94
N GLN A 28 7.71 7.91 1.55
CA GLN A 28 6.99 7.49 0.33
C GLN A 28 7.84 7.68 -0.93
N ALA A 29 8.74 8.68 -0.95
CA ALA A 29 9.65 8.93 -2.06
C ALA A 29 10.71 7.83 -2.21
N GLU A 30 11.23 7.31 -1.10
CA GLU A 30 12.17 6.19 -1.13
C GLU A 30 11.51 4.89 -1.59
N LEU A 31 10.26 4.64 -1.17
CA LEU A 31 9.49 3.50 -1.71
C LEU A 31 9.17 3.69 -3.20
N ALA A 32 8.90 4.92 -3.64
CA ALA A 32 8.67 5.24 -5.04
C ALA A 32 9.90 4.88 -5.90
N GLU A 33 11.08 5.30 -5.46
CA GLU A 33 12.35 5.01 -6.13
C GLU A 33 12.60 3.51 -6.25
N ARG A 34 12.38 2.75 -5.17
CA ARG A 34 12.61 1.29 -5.17
C ARG A 34 11.61 0.50 -6.00
N SER A 35 10.34 0.90 -6.01
CA SER A 35 9.24 0.17 -6.66
C SER A 35 8.95 0.59 -8.10
N GLY A 36 9.45 1.75 -8.52
CA GLY A 36 9.05 2.41 -9.76
C GLY A 36 7.57 2.80 -9.80
N VAL A 37 6.91 2.90 -8.65
CA VAL A 37 5.55 3.46 -8.51
C VAL A 37 5.68 4.93 -8.15
N SER A 38 4.81 5.79 -8.69
CA SER A 38 4.88 7.21 -8.35
C SER A 38 4.59 7.44 -6.86
N GLN A 39 5.29 8.40 -6.24
CA GLN A 39 5.02 8.79 -4.85
C GLN A 39 3.56 9.23 -4.66
N ALA A 40 2.98 9.90 -5.66
CA ALA A 40 1.59 10.32 -5.63
C ALA A 40 0.62 9.13 -5.56
N ASP A 41 0.88 8.06 -6.33
CA ASP A 41 0.06 6.85 -6.27
C ASP A 41 0.26 6.10 -4.95
N ILE A 42 1.50 6.00 -4.46
CA ILE A 42 1.77 5.43 -3.12
C ILE A 42 0.96 6.17 -2.05
N SER A 43 0.97 7.51 -2.07
CA SER A 43 0.20 8.32 -1.12
C SER A 43 -1.30 8.03 -1.21
N ARG A 44 -1.88 7.92 -2.41
CA ARG A 44 -3.29 7.57 -2.57
C ARG A 44 -3.59 6.15 -2.11
N ILE A 45 -2.71 5.19 -2.39
CA ILE A 45 -2.84 3.78 -1.97
C ILE A 45 -2.85 3.68 -0.45
N GLU A 46 -1.85 4.26 0.21
CA GLU A 46 -1.75 4.24 1.67
C GLU A 46 -2.93 4.95 2.34
N ASN A 47 -3.52 5.95 1.68
CA ASN A 47 -4.71 6.65 2.19
C ASN A 47 -6.05 5.99 1.79
N GLY A 48 -6.03 4.84 1.11
CA GLY A 48 -7.25 4.16 0.63
C GLY A 48 -8.03 4.95 -0.42
N GLN A 49 -7.37 5.85 -1.13
CA GLN A 49 -7.94 6.75 -2.13
C GLN A 49 -7.76 6.25 -3.58
N LEU A 50 -7.05 5.14 -3.78
CA LEU A 50 -6.85 4.54 -5.09
C LEU A 50 -7.29 3.07 -5.08
N ASP A 51 -8.13 2.69 -6.03
CA ASP A 51 -8.35 1.29 -6.39
C ASP A 51 -7.13 0.79 -7.17
N ALA A 52 -6.13 0.33 -6.43
CA ALA A 52 -4.84 -0.03 -6.98
C ALA A 52 -4.93 -1.35 -7.74
N ARG A 53 -4.38 -1.38 -8.96
CA ARG A 53 -4.20 -2.64 -9.67
C ARG A 53 -3.34 -3.59 -8.84
N TRP A 54 -3.66 -4.88 -8.89
CA TRP A 54 -2.85 -5.93 -8.25
C TRP A 54 -1.35 -5.83 -8.59
N SER A 55 -1.02 -5.53 -9.86
CA SER A 55 0.37 -5.34 -10.30
C SER A 55 1.08 -4.16 -9.63
N THR A 56 0.35 -3.16 -9.16
CA THR A 56 0.93 -2.03 -8.43
C THR A 56 1.18 -2.42 -6.98
N ILE A 57 0.22 -3.10 -6.33
CA ILE A 57 0.42 -3.66 -4.99
C ILE A 57 1.60 -4.63 -4.99
N HIS A 58 1.67 -5.54 -5.97
CA HIS A 58 2.78 -6.49 -6.10
C HIS A 58 4.14 -5.80 -6.22
N ARG A 59 4.27 -4.75 -7.04
CA ARG A 59 5.54 -3.99 -7.15
C ARG A 59 5.93 -3.29 -5.85
N LEU A 60 4.95 -2.80 -5.08
CA LEU A 60 5.21 -2.21 -3.78
C LEU A 60 5.65 -3.26 -2.77
N SER A 61 4.99 -4.44 -2.76
CA SER A 61 5.35 -5.56 -1.89
C SER A 61 6.74 -6.12 -2.19
N GLU A 62 7.14 -6.21 -3.45
CA GLU A 62 8.50 -6.68 -3.84
C GLU A 62 9.60 -5.69 -3.47
N ALA A 63 9.27 -4.41 -3.31
CA ALA A 63 10.22 -3.34 -3.00
C ALA A 63 10.40 -3.09 -1.49
N LEU A 64 9.48 -3.62 -0.66
CA LEU A 64 9.48 -3.55 0.80
C LEU A 64 10.22 -4.75 1.40
#